data_AF-A0A931VVB6-F1
#
_entry.id   AF-A0A931VVB6-F1
#
_cell.length_a   1.000
_cell.length_b   1.000
_cell.length_c   1.000
_cell.angle_alpha   90.00
_cell.angle_beta   90.00
_cell.angle_gamma   90.00
#
_symmetry.space_group_name_H-M   'P 1'
#
loop_
_entity.id
_entity.type
_entity.pdbx_description
1 polymer ?
#
loop_
_entity_poly.entity_id
_entity_poly.type
_entity_poly.pdbx_seq_one_letter_code
_entity_poly.pdbx_strand_id
1 'polypeptide(L)' 'MKTYKVLLYRDYIVHIDAKNEEEAKSLAEFFIDGEKDCFIEKERKQYSFKISEIEMVMNDAFEVQELKEDL' A
#
# COMPACT_ATOMS: atom_id res chain seq x y z
N MET A 1 -4.46 -29.59 5.74
CA MET A 1 -3.78 -28.27 5.89
C MET A 1 -4.48 -27.51 7.00
N LYS A 2 -3.77 -26.65 7.71
CA LYS A 2 -4.33 -25.78 8.76
C LYS A 2 -4.45 -24.36 8.20
N THR A 3 -5.41 -23.59 8.71
CA THR A 3 -5.63 -22.20 8.30
C THR A 3 -4.98 -21.26 9.32
N TYR A 4 -4.33 -20.20 8.84
CA TYR A 4 -3.66 -19.22 9.70
C TYR A 4 -4.09 -17.81 9.33
N LYS A 5 -4.28 -16.97 10.34
CA LYS A 5 -4.31 -15.51 10.19
C LYS A 5 -2.89 -15.01 10.42
N VAL A 6 -2.37 -14.22 9.49
CA VAL A 6 -1.03 -13.63 9.56
C VAL A 6 -1.15 -12.12 9.51
N LEU A 7 -0.54 -11.42 10.47
CA LEU A 7 -0.36 -9.98 10.44
C LEU A 7 0.93 -9.67 9.66
N LEU A 8 0.82 -8.89 8.60
CA LEU A 8 1.92 -8.52 7.73
C LEU A 8 2.09 -7.00 7.74
N TYR A 9 3.30 -6.54 8.00
CA TYR A 9 3.68 -5.14 7.84
C TYR A 9 4.50 -4.95 6.57
N ARG A 10 4.14 -3.92 5.82
CA ARG A 10 4.86 -3.50 4.62
C ARG A 10 5.03 -2.00 4.66
N ASP A 11 6.29 -1.58 4.58
CA ASP A 11 6.62 -0.17 4.50
C ASP A 11 7.21 0.12 3.13
N TYR A 12 6.85 1.28 2.62
CA TYR A 12 7.23 1.73 1.29
C TYR A 12 7.82 3.13 1.35
N ILE A 13 8.86 3.36 0.58
CA ILE A 13 9.30 4.70 0.18
C ILE A 13 8.68 5.00 -1.18
N VAL A 14 8.05 6.16 -1.29
CA VAL A 14 7.25 6.54 -2.47
C VAL A 14 7.78 7.85 -3.01
N HIS A 15 8.12 7.86 -4.30
CA HIS A 15 8.49 9.07 -5.02
C HIS A 15 7.28 9.63 -5.78
N ILE A 16 6.70 10.70 -5.23
CA ILE A 16 5.51 11.38 -5.76
C ILE A 16 5.82 12.82 -6.15
N ASP A 17 5.40 13.18 -7.37
CA ASP A 17 5.30 14.58 -7.80
C ASP A 17 3.93 15.13 -7.35
N ALA A 18 3.92 16.07 -6.40
CA ALA A 18 2.73 16.74 -5.89
C ALA A 18 2.97 18.25 -5.69
N LYS A 19 1.89 19.03 -5.54
CA LYS A 19 1.95 20.50 -5.38
C LYS A 19 2.48 20.90 -4.01
N ASN A 20 2.24 20.09 -2.98
CA ASN A 20 2.68 20.33 -1.61
C ASN A 20 2.73 19.02 -0.80
N GLU A 21 3.26 19.11 0.43
CA GLU A 21 3.45 17.97 1.33
C GLU A 21 2.13 17.26 1.69
N GLU A 22 1.07 18.02 1.93
CA GLU A 22 -0.23 17.45 2.34
C GLU A 22 -0.88 16.66 1.20
N GLU A 23 -0.79 17.18 -0.03
CA GLU A 23 -1.23 16.48 -1.22
C GLU A 23 -0.39 15.20 -1.43
N ALA A 24 0.93 15.26 -1.25
CA ALA A 24 1.80 14.08 -1.38
C ALA A 24 1.39 12.95 -0.43
N LYS A 25 1.12 13.26 0.84
CA LYS A 25 0.65 12.28 1.85
C LYS A 25 -0.70 11.69 1.46
N SER A 26 -1.66 12.54 1.15
CA SER A 26 -3.02 12.10 0.78
C SER A 26 -3.01 11.20 -0.45
N LEU A 27 -2.16 11.51 -1.44
CA LEU A 27 -2.00 10.70 -2.64
C LEU A 27 -1.34 9.35 -2.33
N ALA A 28 -0.30 9.33 -1.49
CA ALA A 28 0.35 8.09 -1.08
C ALA A 28 -0.61 7.16 -0.31
N GLU A 29 -1.41 7.71 0.61
CA GLU A 29 -2.39 6.94 1.39
C GLU A 29 -3.54 6.39 0.53
N PHE A 30 -3.99 7.16 -0.46
CA PHE A 30 -5.16 6.80 -1.25
C PHE A 30 -4.84 5.84 -2.40
N PHE A 31 -3.69 5.99 -3.05
CA PHE A 31 -3.40 5.30 -4.32
C PHE A 31 -2.47 4.08 -4.19
N ILE A 32 -1.88 3.87 -3.02
CA ILE A 32 -0.96 2.74 -2.79
C ILE A 32 -1.69 1.66 -2.02
N ASP A 33 -2.05 0.58 -2.72
CA ASP A 33 -2.58 -0.65 -2.11
C ASP A 33 -1.52 -1.75 -2.23
N GLY A 34 -0.61 -1.78 -1.24
CA GLY A 34 0.57 -2.65 -1.27
C GLY A 34 1.60 -2.24 -2.32
N GLU A 35 2.10 -3.21 -3.11
CA GLU A 35 3.12 -2.98 -4.15
C GLU A 35 2.56 -2.42 -5.47
N LYS A 36 1.25 -2.21 -5.54
CA LYS A 36 0.59 -1.84 -6.80
C LYS A 36 0.11 -0.42 -6.76
N ASP A 37 0.40 0.23 -7.87
CA ASP A 37 -0.10 1.53 -8.21
C ASP A 37 -1.54 1.37 -8.73
N CYS A 38 -2.55 1.60 -7.88
CA CYS A 38 -3.95 1.20 -8.13
C CYS A 38 -4.75 2.19 -9.00
N PHE A 39 -4.07 2.95 -9.85
CA PHE A 39 -4.72 3.93 -10.72
C PHE A 39 -5.73 3.33 -11.69
N ILE A 40 -6.84 4.05 -11.86
CA ILE A 40 -7.59 4.09 -13.11
C ILE A 40 -7.10 5.33 -13.90
N GLU A 41 -6.83 5.22 -15.21
CA GLU A 41 -6.31 6.33 -16.06
C GLU A 41 -7.02 7.69 -15.87
N LYS A 42 -8.30 7.66 -15.50
CA LYS A 42 -9.14 8.83 -15.24
C LYS A 42 -8.65 9.66 -14.05
N GLU A 43 -8.12 9.01 -13.01
CA GLU A 43 -7.66 9.66 -11.78
C GLU A 43 -6.31 10.36 -11.98
N ARG A 44 -5.40 9.77 -12.75
CA ARG A 44 -4.13 10.42 -13.15
C ARG A 44 -4.36 11.78 -13.80
N LYS A 45 -5.35 11.87 -14.69
CA LYS A 45 -5.70 13.12 -15.38
C LYS A 45 -6.35 14.16 -14.46
N GLN A 46 -7.14 13.71 -13.49
CA GLN A 46 -7.87 14.61 -12.59
C GLN A 46 -6.95 15.27 -11.56
N TYR A 47 -6.01 14.51 -11.00
CA TYR A 47 -5.16 14.99 -9.90
C TYR A 47 -3.81 15.55 -10.37
N SER A 48 -3.42 15.31 -11.62
CA SER A 48 -2.16 15.83 -12.23
C SER A 48 -0.92 15.51 -11.40
N PHE A 49 -0.89 14.35 -10.76
CA PHE A 49 0.25 13.84 -10.00
C PHE A 49 0.85 12.63 -10.69
N LYS A 50 2.06 12.27 -10.30
CA LYS A 50 2.76 11.10 -10.81
C LYS A 50 3.49 10.40 -9.68
N ILE A 51 3.13 9.15 -9.42
CA ILE A 51 4.02 8.22 -8.70
C ILE A 51 5.05 7.75 -9.71
N SER A 52 6.31 8.02 -9.44
CA SER A 52 7.43 7.62 -10.32
C SER A 52 8.10 6.33 -9.86
N GLU A 53 8.03 6.03 -8.56
CA GLU A 53 8.65 4.87 -7.95
C GLU A 53 7.96 4.52 -6.62
N ILE A 54 7.86 3.22 -6.35
CA ILE A 54 7.45 2.66 -5.07
C ILE A 54 8.49 1.59 -4.71
N GLU A 55 9.23 1.81 -3.63
CA GLU A 55 10.24 0.88 -3.12
C GLU A 55 9.76 0.28 -1.81
N MET A 56 9.63 -1.04 -1.74
CA MET A 56 9.37 -1.72 -0.48
C MET A 56 10.66 -1.80 0.35
N VAL A 57 10.60 -1.25 1.56
CA VAL A 57 11.75 -1.26 2.48
C VAL A 57 11.56 -2.23 3.66
N MET A 58 10.34 -2.72 3.89
CA MET A 58 10.03 -3.75 4.89
C MET A 58 8.91 -4.67 4.41
N ASN A 59 9.01 -5.97 4.74
CA ASN A 59 8.03 -7.00 4.38
C ASN A 59 8.01 -8.14 5.41
N ASP A 60 7.58 -7.82 6.62
CA ASP A 60 7.74 -8.70 7.76
C ASP A 60 6.41 -9.21 8.29
N ALA A 61 6.35 -10.53 8.49
CA ALA A 61 5.24 -11.17 9.18
C ALA A 61 5.47 -11.06 10.69
N PHE A 62 4.50 -10.50 11.41
CA PHE A 62 4.65 -10.15 12.82
C PHE A 62 3.91 -11.10 13.76
N GLU A 63 2.62 -11.33 13.51
CA GLU A 63 1.79 -12.21 14.32
C GLU A 63 1.19 -13.32 13.46
N VAL A 64 1.10 -14.52 14.03
CA VAL A 64 0.44 -15.67 13.40
C VAL A 64 -0.49 -16.36 14.39
N GLN A 65 -1.72 -16.60 13.97
CA GLN A 65 -2.74 -17.31 14.73
C GLN A 65 -3.30 -18.46 13.89
N GLU A 66 -3.19 -19.69 14.36
CA GLU A 66 -3.92 -20.82 13.76
C GLU A 66 -5.42 -20.64 14.01
N LEU A 67 -6.22 -20.64 12.95
CA LEU A 67 -7.67 -20.61 13.03
C LEU A 67 -8.15 -22.05 13.21
N LYS A 68 -8.80 -22.33 14.35
CA LYS A 68 -9.52 -23.58 14.57
C LYS A 68 -10.93 -23.40 14.00
N GLU A 69 -11.40 -24.36 13.22
CA GLU A 69 -12.83 -24.44 12.91
C GLU A 69 -13.56 -24.80 14.20
N ASP A 70 -14.42 -23.90 14.68
CA ASP A 70 -15.38 -24.24 15.74
C ASP A 70 -16.40 -25.22 15.14
N LEU A 71 -16.33 -26.49 15.55
CA LEU A 71 -17.28 -27.55 15.22
C LEU A 71 -18.54 -27.48 16.08
#